data_AF-A0AAP5MC72-F1
#
_entry.id   AF-A0AAP5MC72-F1
#
_cell.length_a   1.000
_cell.length_b   1.000
_cell.length_c   1.000
_cell.angle_alpha   90.00
_cell.angle_beta   90.00
_cell.angle_gamma   90.00
#
_symmetry.space_group_name_H-M   'P 1'
#
loop_
_entity.id
_entity.type
_entity.pdbx_description
1 polymer ?
#
loop_
_entity_poly.entity_id
_entity_poly.type
_entity_poly.pdbx_seq_one_letter_code
_entity_poly.pdbx_strand_id
1 'polypeptide(L)'
;MYPTHKQGTAFDQAYTQELAKSNASSVSEFQRQATTTKSQDVQAFIRNFLPTQQQHLQLAQAANNGGSITESGGNGSSPGTNSNTSGSNTNGSTGQ
;
A
#
# COMPACT_ATOMS: atom_id res chain seq x y z
N MET A 1 19.14 -22.19 15.08
CA MET A 1 19.05 -20.80 14.63
C MET A 1 17.57 -20.47 14.55
N TYR A 2 17.04 -19.63 15.44
CA TYR A 2 15.63 -19.25 15.39
C TYR A 2 15.43 -18.23 14.24
N PRO A 3 14.35 -18.34 13.45
CA PRO A 3 14.12 -17.39 12.37
C PRO A 3 13.98 -15.98 12.95
N THR A 4 14.80 -15.05 12.44
CA THR A 4 14.74 -13.65 12.80
C THR A 4 13.37 -13.11 12.36
N HIS A 5 12.46 -12.91 13.31
CA HIS A 5 11.20 -12.24 13.03
C HIS A 5 11.52 -10.82 12.56
N LYS A 6 11.06 -10.46 11.36
CA LYS A 6 11.14 -9.07 10.93
C LYS A 6 10.26 -8.23 11.84
N GLN A 7 10.70 -7.02 12.18
CA GLN A 7 10.00 -6.10 13.08
C GLN A 7 9.79 -4.75 12.40
N GLY A 8 8.74 -4.03 12.79
CA GLY A 8 8.41 -2.70 12.27
C GLY A 8 8.35 -2.65 10.75
N THR A 9 8.97 -1.64 10.13
CA THR A 9 8.96 -1.45 8.67
C THR A 9 9.44 -2.67 7.88
N ALA A 10 10.38 -3.45 8.42
CA ALA A 10 10.87 -4.65 7.75
C ALA A 10 9.82 -5.78 7.74
N PHE A 11 8.97 -5.84 8.78
CA PHE A 11 7.81 -6.72 8.80
C PHE A 11 6.77 -6.24 7.79
N ASP A 12 6.42 -4.95 7.80
CA ASP A 12 5.40 -4.38 6.91
C ASP A 12 5.75 -4.60 5.43
N GLN A 13 7.03 -4.42 5.07
CA GLN A 13 7.53 -4.70 3.72
C GLN A 13 7.42 -6.18 3.36
N ALA A 14 7.84 -7.08 4.25
CA ALA A 14 7.75 -8.51 3.97
C ALA A 14 6.29 -9.00 3.90
N TYR A 15 5.42 -8.45 4.74
CA TYR A 15 4.01 -8.76 4.76
C TYR A 15 3.32 -8.29 3.46
N THR A 16 3.54 -7.04 3.05
CA THR A 16 2.95 -6.48 1.82
C THR A 16 3.50 -7.17 0.56
N GLN A 17 4.78 -7.56 0.55
CA GLN A 17 5.36 -8.38 -0.52
C GLN A 17 4.69 -9.74 -0.63
N GLU A 18 4.51 -10.46 0.48
CA GLU A 18 3.87 -11.77 0.46
C GLU A 18 2.39 -11.66 0.08
N LEU A 19 1.68 -10.63 0.53
CA LEU A 19 0.31 -10.36 0.10
C LEU A 19 0.21 -10.12 -1.40
N ALA A 20 1.08 -9.31 -1.99
CA ALA A 20 1.07 -9.05 -3.43
C ALA A 20 1.30 -10.36 -4.22
N LYS A 21 2.27 -11.17 -3.78
CA LYS A 21 2.58 -12.46 -4.39
C LYS A 21 1.40 -13.45 -4.28
N SER A 22 0.83 -13.59 -3.10
CA SER A 22 -0.29 -14.50 -2.83
C SER A 22 -1.54 -14.11 -3.62
N ASN A 23 -1.88 -12.82 -3.65
CA ASN A 23 -3.02 -12.32 -4.43
C ASN A 23 -2.79 -12.47 -5.93
N ALA A 24 -1.58 -12.24 -6.45
CA ALA A 24 -1.27 -12.46 -7.86
C ALA A 24 -1.47 -13.93 -8.27
N SER A 25 -0.97 -14.86 -7.45
CA SER A 25 -1.21 -16.29 -7.68
C SER A 25 -2.69 -16.63 -7.64
N SER A 26 -3.44 -16.09 -6.67
CA SER A 26 -4.87 -16.32 -6.54
C SER A 26 -5.66 -15.82 -7.76
N VAL A 27 -5.34 -14.62 -8.27
CA VAL A 27 -5.97 -14.07 -9.49
C VAL A 27 -5.71 -14.98 -10.69
N SER A 28 -4.47 -15.44 -10.87
CA SER A 28 -4.11 -16.36 -11.95
C SER A 28 -4.88 -17.70 -11.85
N GLU A 29 -5.00 -18.24 -10.64
CA GLU A 29 -5.76 -19.47 -10.39
C GLU A 29 -7.25 -19.29 -10.68
N PHE A 30 -7.84 -18.16 -10.26
CA PHE A 30 -9.23 -17.85 -10.56
C PHE A 30 -9.46 -17.66 -12.06
N GLN A 31 -8.57 -16.96 -12.77
CA GLN A 31 -8.66 -16.81 -14.23
C GLN A 31 -8.59 -18.17 -14.94
N ARG A 32 -7.69 -19.06 -14.50
CA ARG A 32 -7.62 -20.42 -15.04
C ARG A 32 -8.93 -21.16 -14.78
N GLN A 33 -9.39 -21.19 -13.53
CA GLN A 33 -10.61 -21.92 -13.18
C GLN A 33 -11.87 -21.35 -13.84
N ALA A 34 -11.93 -20.04 -14.12
CA ALA A 34 -13.03 -19.43 -14.86
C ALA A 34 -13.23 -20.02 -16.25
N THR A 35 -12.16 -20.57 -16.85
CA THR A 35 -12.17 -21.17 -18.19
C THR A 35 -12.16 -22.70 -18.18
N THR A 36 -11.66 -23.34 -17.11
CA THR A 36 -11.51 -24.81 -17.05
C THR A 36 -12.56 -25.52 -16.20
N THR A 37 -13.24 -24.81 -15.29
CA THR A 37 -14.23 -25.45 -14.40
C THR A 37 -15.46 -25.90 -15.17
N LYS A 38 -16.01 -27.07 -14.81
CA LYS A 38 -17.26 -27.60 -15.37
C LYS A 38 -18.48 -27.25 -14.51
N SER A 39 -18.28 -26.81 -13.27
CA SER A 39 -19.37 -26.41 -12.38
C SER A 39 -19.79 -24.99 -12.70
N GLN A 40 -21.06 -24.83 -13.07
CA GLN A 40 -21.64 -23.50 -13.34
C GLN A 40 -21.65 -22.62 -12.08
N ASP A 41 -21.88 -23.21 -10.91
CA ASP A 41 -21.87 -22.47 -9.63
C ASP A 41 -20.47 -21.94 -9.31
N VAL A 42 -19.44 -22.77 -9.51
CA VAL A 42 -18.05 -22.35 -9.34
C VAL A 42 -17.70 -21.25 -10.36
N GLN A 43 -18.13 -21.40 -11.62
CA GLN A 43 -17.91 -20.37 -12.64
C GLN A 43 -18.58 -19.04 -12.26
N ALA A 44 -19.81 -19.07 -11.76
CA ALA A 44 -20.54 -17.88 -11.32
C ALA A 44 -19.87 -17.22 -10.11
N PHE A 45 -19.45 -18.01 -9.11
CA PHE A 45 -18.70 -17.52 -7.96
C PHE A 45 -17.41 -16.81 -8.40
N ILE A 46 -16.63 -17.45 -9.26
CA ILE A 46 -15.36 -16.88 -9.75
C ILE A 46 -15.63 -15.57 -10.50
N ARG A 47 -16.62 -15.53 -11.39
CA ARG A 47 -16.96 -14.31 -12.13
C ARG A 47 -17.35 -13.14 -11.22
N ASN A 48 -18.02 -13.42 -10.10
CA ASN A 48 -18.41 -12.41 -9.12
C ASN A 48 -17.24 -11.96 -8.22
N PHE A 49 -16.30 -12.87 -7.92
CA PHE A 49 -15.25 -12.62 -6.94
C PHE A 49 -13.92 -12.12 -7.55
N LEU A 50 -13.66 -12.48 -8.81
CA LEU A 50 -12.43 -12.14 -9.53
C LEU A 50 -12.16 -10.63 -9.65
N PRO A 51 -13.16 -9.73 -9.78
CA PRO A 51 -12.93 -8.28 -9.70
C PRO A 51 -12.36 -7.85 -8.34
N THR A 52 -12.92 -8.35 -7.23
CA THR A 52 -12.46 -8.03 -5.87
C THR A 52 -11.01 -8.48 -5.66
N GLN A 53 -10.65 -9.68 -6.13
CA GLN A 53 -9.28 -10.18 -6.02
C GLN A 53 -8.27 -9.37 -6.85
N GLN A 54 -8.67 -8.85 -8.01
CA GLN A 54 -7.82 -7.92 -8.77
C GLN A 54 -7.62 -6.60 -8.02
N GLN A 55 -8.67 -6.08 -7.38
CA GLN A 55 -8.55 -4.87 -6.56
C GLN A 55 -7.63 -5.09 -5.35
N HIS A 56 -7.74 -6.23 -4.67
CA HIS A 56 -6.81 -6.58 -3.59
C HIS A 56 -5.35 -6.66 -4.07
N LEU A 57 -5.10 -7.22 -5.26
CA LEU A 57 -3.76 -7.23 -5.84
C LEU A 57 -3.23 -5.81 -6.09
N GLN A 58 -4.05 -4.93 -6.68
CA GLN A 58 -3.67 -3.54 -6.92
C GLN A 58 -3.31 -2.82 -5.62
N LEU A 59 -4.13 -2.99 -4.58
CA LEU A 59 -3.89 -2.41 -3.26
C LEU A 59 -2.59 -2.96 -2.61
N ALA A 60 -2.36 -4.27 -2.70
CA ALA A 60 -1.14 -4.89 -2.17
C ALA A 60 0.12 -4.41 -2.90
N GLN A 61 0.05 -4.23 -4.23
CA GLN A 61 1.14 -3.66 -5.03
C GLN A 61 1.40 -2.19 -4.66
N ALA A 62 0.34 -1.39 -4.47
CA ALA A 62 0.47 0.00 -4.04
C ALA A 62 1.13 0.10 -2.66
N ALA A 63 0.73 -0.74 -1.70
CA ALA A 63 1.33 -0.79 -0.37
C ALA A 63 2.82 -1.17 -0.40
N ASN A 64 3.20 -2.12 -1.25
CA ASN A 64 4.60 -2.56 -1.41
C ASN A 64 5.50 -1.46 -2.01
N ASN A 65 4.98 -0.64 -2.92
CA ASN A 65 5.72 0.49 -3.52
C ASN A 65 5.88 1.69 -2.57
N GLY A 66 5.72 1.50 -1.26
CA GLY A 66 5.77 2.57 -0.28
C GLY A 66 4.62 3.54 -0.43
N GLY A 67 3.46 3.03 -0.86
CA GLY A 67 2.21 3.77 -0.96
C GLY A 67 1.90 4.45 0.36
N SER A 68 2.39 5.67 0.50
CA SER A 68 1.69 6.69 1.25
C SER A 68 0.27 6.65 0.70
N ILE A 69 -0.65 6.15 1.51
CA ILE A 69 -1.97 6.73 1.49
C ILE A 69 -1.72 8.23 1.64
N THR A 70 -1.76 8.97 0.53
CA THR A 70 -1.86 10.42 0.62
C THR A 70 -3.25 10.63 1.20
N GLU A 71 -3.34 10.56 2.52
CA GLU A 71 -4.42 11.17 3.26
C GLU A 71 -4.42 12.63 2.84
N SER A 72 -5.35 12.99 1.97
CA SER A 72 -5.77 14.38 1.85
C SER A 72 -6.43 14.74 3.18
N GLY A 73 -5.61 15.11 4.16
CA GLY A 73 -6.06 15.18 5.55
C GLY A 73 -4.94 15.48 6.54
N GLY A 74 -4.23 16.59 6.34
CA GLY A 74 -3.75 17.47 7.41
C GLY A 74 -2.83 16.91 8.52
N ASN A 75 -1.69 17.59 8.66
CA ASN A 75 -0.94 17.80 9.90
C ASN A 75 0.17 16.78 10.25
N GLY A 76 1.16 16.68 9.36
CA GLY A 76 2.50 16.24 9.73
C GLY A 76 3.22 17.31 10.56
N SER A 77 3.04 17.27 11.89
CA SER A 77 3.94 17.95 12.83
C SER A 77 5.01 16.99 13.30
N SER A 78 6.13 16.95 12.58
CA SER A 78 7.41 16.57 13.16
C SER A 78 8.57 17.12 12.32
N PRO A 79 9.05 18.35 12.59
CA PRO A 79 10.32 18.81 12.05
C PRO A 79 11.42 18.46 13.05
N GLY A 80 12.04 17.29 12.85
CA GLY A 80 13.34 16.97 13.43
C GLY A 80 14.43 17.74 12.68
N THR A 81 14.97 18.76 13.35
CA THR A 81 16.34 19.28 13.24
C THR A 81 16.89 19.60 11.85
N ASN A 82 16.85 20.88 11.47
CA ASN A 82 17.92 21.44 10.64
C ASN A 82 18.46 22.71 11.29
N SER A 83 19.69 22.59 11.80
CA SER A 83 20.50 23.69 12.27
C SER A 83 20.88 24.55 11.06
N ASN A 84 20.35 25.77 10.96
CA ASN A 84 21.06 26.82 10.26
C ASN A 84 20.80 28.18 10.91
N THR A 85 21.85 28.68 11.55
CA THR A 85 21.98 30.00 12.14
C THR A 85 22.08 31.05 11.03
N SER A 86 21.11 31.95 10.95
CA SER A 86 21.20 33.31 10.36
C SER A 86 19.83 33.95 10.58
N GLY A 87 19.70 35.01 11.36
CA GLY A 87 20.25 36.31 11.05
C GLY A 87 19.07 37.22 10.74
N SER A 88 18.76 38.09 11.70
CA SER A 88 17.88 39.26 11.65
C SER A 88 17.57 39.81 10.24
N ASN A 89 16.30 40.03 9.90
CA ASN A 89 15.82 41.40 9.64
C ASN A 89 14.29 41.53 9.65
N THR A 90 13.86 42.65 10.22
CA THR A 90 12.50 43.14 10.44
C THR A 90 11.84 43.67 9.16
N ASN A 91 10.52 43.53 9.04
CA ASN A 91 9.72 44.47 8.23
C ASN A 91 8.29 44.61 8.79
N GLY A 92 8.07 45.69 9.55
CA GLY A 92 6.75 46.12 10.02
C GLY A 92 6.20 47.18 9.06
N SER A 93 5.16 46.81 8.31
CA SER A 93 4.41 47.69 7.42
C SER A 93 3.52 48.65 8.22
N THR A 94 3.67 49.97 7.99
CA THR A 94 2.70 50.99 8.40
C THR A 94 2.33 51.82 7.17
N GLY A 95 1.05 51.76 6.78
CA GLY A 95 0.48 52.54 5.68
C GLY A 95 -0.01 53.90 6.16
N GLN A 96 0.24 54.91 5.33
CA GLN A 96 -0.35 56.26 5.36
C GLN A 96 -1.17 56.44 4.09
#